data_AF-A0A5N1KZL3-F1
#
_entry.id   AF-A0A5N1KZL3-F1
#
_cell.length_a   1.000
_cell.length_b   1.000
_cell.length_c   1.000
_cell.angle_alpha   90.00
_cell.angle_beta   90.00
_cell.angle_gamma   90.00
#
_symmetry.space_group_name_H-M   'P 1'
#
loop_
_entity.id
_entity.type
_entity.pdbx_description
1 polymer ?
#
loop_
_entity_poly.entity_id
_entity_poly.type
_entity_poly.pdbx_seq_one_letter_code
_entity_poly.pdbx_strand_id
1 'polypeptide(L)'
;MTELRVRKPDGWTTVSFPDEVAAISAVGGKVDGQLCLTLTGEREDGPRIVETGILDVDERDENLLENTVPRTENGTSIVLDRLLPD
;
A
#
# COMPACT_ATOMS: atom_id res chain seq x y z
N MET A 1 -3.13 -7.60 15.89
CA MET A 1 -2.25 -7.21 14.78
C MET A 1 -3.13 -7.04 13.55
N THR A 2 -2.94 -5.97 12.80
CA THR A 2 -3.67 -5.72 11.54
C THR A 2 -2.81 -6.20 10.37
N GLU A 3 -3.38 -7.03 9.50
CA GLU A 3 -2.68 -7.58 8.34
C GLU A 3 -3.35 -7.08 7.06
N LEU A 4 -2.52 -6.61 6.12
CA LEU A 4 -2.95 -6.13 4.81
C LEU A 4 -2.29 -6.97 3.73
N ARG A 5 -3.09 -7.55 2.85
CA ARG A 5 -2.61 -8.22 1.65
C ARG A 5 -2.31 -7.17 0.59
N VAL A 6 -1.07 -7.11 0.15
CA VAL A 6 -0.58 -6.11 -0.80
C VAL A 6 0.11 -6.77 -1.98
N ARG A 7 0.06 -6.10 -3.13
CA ARG A 7 0.84 -6.48 -4.31
C ARG A 7 2.18 -5.76 -4.26
N LYS A 8 3.28 -6.52 -4.29
CA LYS A 8 4.64 -6.04 -4.53
C LYS A 8 5.15 -6.59 -5.89
N PRO A 9 6.34 -6.17 -6.36
CA PRO A 9 6.85 -6.64 -7.65
C PRO A 9 7.08 -8.15 -7.74
N ASP A 10 7.28 -8.84 -6.63
CA ASP A 10 7.48 -10.29 -6.57
C ASP A 10 6.18 -11.09 -6.46
N GLY A 11 5.07 -10.47 -6.08
CA GLY A 11 3.86 -11.20 -5.80
C GLY A 11 2.86 -10.48 -4.91
N TRP A 12 1.79 -11.21 -4.57
CA TRP A 12 0.96 -10.84 -3.43
C TRP A 12 1.65 -11.31 -2.16
N THR A 13 1.75 -10.42 -1.18
CA THR A 13 2.34 -10.68 0.13
C THR A 13 1.49 -10.03 1.23
N THR A 14 1.82 -10.29 2.49
CA THR A 14 1.15 -9.70 3.65
C THR A 14 2.09 -8.72 4.33
N VAL A 15 1.56 -7.56 4.70
CA VAL A 15 2.22 -6.58 5.56
C VAL A 15 1.47 -6.52 6.88
N SER A 16 2.20 -6.50 7.99
CA SER A 16 1.61 -6.59 9.33
C SER A 16 1.92 -5.33 10.13
N PHE A 17 0.88 -4.71 10.67
CA PHE A 17 0.96 -3.57 11.57
C PHE A 17 0.61 -4.02 13.01
N PRO A 18 1.39 -3.64 14.02
CA PRO A 18 1.12 -3.98 15.41
C PRO A 18 -0.16 -3.28 15.91
N ASP A 19 -0.76 -3.80 16.97
CA ASP A 19 -2.05 -3.32 17.53
C ASP A 19 -2.02 -1.87 18.04
N GLU A 20 -0.84 -1.33 18.32
CA GLU A 20 -0.62 0.06 18.73
C GLU A 20 -0.74 1.08 17.58
N VAL A 21 -0.93 0.61 16.34
CA VAL A 21 -1.20 1.48 15.18
C VAL A 21 -2.67 1.89 15.20
N ALA A 22 -2.91 3.20 15.36
CA ALA A 22 -4.24 3.77 15.47
C ALA A 22 -4.96 3.87 14.11
N ALA A 23 -4.21 4.12 13.04
CA ALA A 23 -4.75 4.23 11.69
C ALA A 23 -3.71 3.82 10.65
N ILE A 24 -4.17 3.27 9.53
CA ILE A 24 -3.32 2.96 8.38
C ILE A 24 -3.85 3.75 7.18
N SER A 25 -2.97 4.50 6.52
CA SER A 25 -3.31 5.26 5.32
C SER A 25 -2.48 4.81 4.12
N ALA A 26 -3.06 4.90 2.93
CA ALA A 26 -2.39 4.61 1.66
C ALA A 26 -2.12 5.91 0.89
N VAL A 27 -0.85 6.17 0.60
CA VAL A 27 -0.43 7.34 -0.19
C VAL A 27 0.17 6.87 -1.51
N GLY A 28 -0.29 7.45 -2.61
CA GLY A 28 0.22 7.18 -3.95
C GLY A 28 1.24 8.23 -4.37
N GLY A 29 2.39 7.78 -4.85
CA GLY A 29 3.42 8.62 -5.46
C GLY A 29 3.82 8.09 -6.83
N LYS A 30 4.59 8.88 -7.58
CA LYS A 30 5.14 8.44 -8.87
C LYS A 30 6.61 8.07 -8.68
N VAL A 31 6.96 6.81 -8.92
CA VAL A 31 8.34 6.29 -8.91
C VAL A 31 8.63 5.74 -10.30
N ASP A 32 9.69 6.24 -10.94
CA ASP A 32 10.11 5.84 -12.29
C ASP A 32 8.98 5.88 -13.33
N GLY A 33 8.10 6.88 -13.23
CA GLY A 33 6.99 7.04 -14.17
C GLY A 33 5.69 6.34 -13.74
N GLN A 34 5.70 5.56 -12.65
CA GLN A 34 4.65 4.62 -12.31
C GLN A 34 4.09 4.89 -10.91
N LEU A 35 2.80 4.60 -10.71
CA LEU A 35 2.17 4.71 -9.41
C LEU A 35 2.77 3.66 -8.46
N CYS A 36 3.30 4.13 -7.33
CA CYS A 36 3.73 3.29 -6.22
C CYS A 36 3.08 3.80 -4.95
N LEU A 37 2.52 2.86 -4.19
CA LEU A 37 1.86 3.09 -2.92
C LEU A 37 2.84 2.97 -1.76
N THR A 38 2.60 3.78 -0.75
CA THR A 38 3.20 3.68 0.58
C THR A 38 2.07 3.55 1.59
N LEU A 39 2.12 2.51 2.42
CA LEU A 39 1.25 2.38 3.59
C LEU A 39 1.94 3.02 4.79
N THR A 40 1.21 3.88 5.50
CA THR A 40 1.70 4.53 6.72
C THR A 40 0.80 4.13 7.88
N GLY A 41 1.37 3.44 8.86
CA GLY A 41 0.74 3.16 10.14
C GLY A 41 1.06 4.28 11.14
N GLU A 42 0.04 5.05 11.52
CA GLU A 42 0.13 6.10 12.53
C GLU A 42 0.12 5.48 13.94
N ARG A 43 1.08 5.88 14.78
CA ARG A 43 1.15 5.53 16.20
C ARG A 43 0.94 6.77 17.03
N GLU A 44 0.20 6.67 18.12
CA GLU A 44 -0.02 7.79 19.05
C GLU A 44 1.30 8.21 19.73
N ASP A 45 2.05 7.22 20.23
CA ASP A 45 3.26 7.43 21.02
C ASP A 45 4.51 6.83 20.35
N GLY A 46 4.82 7.27 19.12
CA GLY A 46 6.05 6.82 18.47
C GLY A 46 6.21 7.18 17.00
N PRO A 47 7.32 6.74 16.38
CA PRO A 47 7.51 6.92 14.94
C PRO A 47 6.50 6.07 14.16
N ARG A 48 6.00 6.67 13.07
CA ARG A 48 5.16 6.00 12.08
C ARG A 48 5.84 4.76 11.51
N ILE A 49 5.06 3.73 11.22
CA ILE A 49 5.52 2.58 10.46
C ILE A 49 5.26 2.86 8.99
N VAL A 50 6.27 2.70 8.14
CA VAL A 50 6.19 3.03 6.72
C VAL A 50 6.56 1.81 5.89
N GLU A 51 5.65 1.41 5.01
CA GLU A 51 5.78 0.27 4.12
C GLU A 51 5.67 0.74 2.67
N THR A 52 6.78 0.65 1.93
CA THR A 52 6.93 1.19 0.57
C THR A 52 6.97 0.09 -0.48
N GLY A 53 6.99 0.48 -1.76
CA GLY A 53 7.14 -0.47 -2.87
C GLY A 53 5.87 -1.29 -3.13
N ILE A 54 4.74 -0.79 -2.67
CA ILE A 54 3.45 -1.43 -2.84
C ILE A 54 2.88 -0.95 -4.18
N LEU A 55 2.31 -1.89 -4.93
CA LEU A 55 1.68 -1.64 -6.21
C LEU A 55 0.17 -1.57 -6.01
N ASP A 56 -0.39 -2.45 -5.18
CA ASP A 56 -1.81 -2.51 -4.88
C ASP A 56 -2.09 -2.99 -3.46
N VAL A 57 -3.31 -2.74 -2.97
CA VAL A 57 -3.89 -3.36 -1.77
C VAL A 57 -5.04 -4.26 -2.22
N ASP A 58 -5.21 -5.42 -1.59
CA ASP A 58 -6.35 -6.32 -1.87
C ASP A 58 -7.66 -5.60 -1.51
N GLU A 59 -8.63 -5.62 -2.42
CA GLU A 59 -9.92 -4.92 -2.25
C GLU A 59 -10.65 -5.31 -0.96
N ARG A 60 -10.44 -6.54 -0.47
CA ARG A 60 -11.05 -7.06 0.77
C ARG A 60 -10.46 -6.44 2.03
N ASP A 61 -9.29 -5.82 1.92
CA ASP A 61 -8.55 -5.23 3.03
C ASP A 61 -8.60 -3.70 2.99
N GLU A 62 -9.14 -3.09 1.92
CA GLU A 62 -9.24 -1.63 1.80
C GLU A 62 -10.09 -0.98 2.90
N ASN A 63 -11.07 -1.71 3.45
CA ASN A 63 -11.89 -1.22 4.57
C ASN A 63 -11.11 -1.08 5.88
N LEU A 64 -9.87 -1.56 5.93
CA LEU A 64 -8.95 -1.39 7.06
C LEU A 64 -8.13 -0.10 6.95
N LEU A 65 -8.21 0.61 5.82
CA LEU A 65 -7.54 1.88 5.59
C LEU A 65 -8.42 3.05 5.97
N GLU A 66 -7.80 4.12 6.47
CA GLU A 66 -8.47 5.38 6.80
C GLU A 66 -8.94 6.14 5.54
N ASN A 67 -8.26 5.91 4.41
CA ASN A 67 -8.54 6.56 3.14
C ASN A 67 -8.64 5.55 1.99
N THR A 68 -9.30 5.98 0.91
CA THR A 68 -9.36 5.20 -0.34
C THR A 68 -7.96 5.00 -0.92
N VAL A 69 -7.68 3.79 -1.40
CA VAL A 69 -6.45 3.48 -2.11
C VAL A 69 -6.31 4.37 -3.34
N PRO A 70 -5.22 5.14 -3.47
CA PRO A 70 -4.98 5.93 -4.68
C PRO A 70 -4.87 5.01 -5.91
N ARG A 71 -5.63 5.33 -6.96
CA ARG A 71 -5.64 4.61 -8.23
C ARG A 71 -5.29 5.56 -9.38
N THR A 72 -4.90 5.03 -10.54
CA THR A 72 -4.85 5.83 -11.77
C THR A 72 -6.27 6.17 -12.25
N GLU A 73 -6.43 7.10 -13.21
CA GLU A 73 -7.74 7.59 -13.69
C GLU A 73 -8.72 6.48 -14.13
N ASN A 74 -8.21 5.33 -14.56
CA ASN A 74 -8.97 4.15 -14.95
C ASN A 74 -9.22 3.16 -13.79
N GLY A 75 -8.98 3.56 -12.54
CA GLY A 75 -9.18 2.73 -11.34
C GLY A 75 -8.19 1.57 -11.19
N THR A 76 -7.24 1.41 -12.11
CA THR A 76 -6.32 0.26 -12.12
C THR A 76 -5.12 0.54 -11.20
N SER A 77 -4.69 -0.46 -10.43
CA SER A 77 -3.30 -0.49 -9.96
C SER A 77 -2.39 -0.88 -11.12
N ILE A 78 -1.18 -0.31 -11.22
CA ILE A 78 -0.31 -0.60 -12.36
C ILE A 78 0.13 -2.06 -12.29
N VAL A 79 -0.21 -2.81 -13.35
CA VAL A 79 0.15 -4.21 -13.55
C VAL A 79 1.67 -4.34 -13.60
N LEU A 80 2.21 -5.28 -12.82
CA LEU A 80 3.64 -5.60 -12.70
C LEU A 80 4.37 -5.70 -14.05
N ASP A 81 3.71 -6.25 -15.07
CA ASP A 81 4.26 -6.44 -16.42
C ASP A 81 4.62 -5.12 -17.12
N ARG A 82 4.17 -3.96 -16.60
CA ARG A 82 4.55 -2.62 -17.06
C ARG A 82 5.64 -1.97 -16.22
N LEU A 83 5.95 -2.53 -15.05
CA LEU A 83 6.97 -2.07 -14.10
C LEU A 83 8.33 -2.73 -14.34
N LEU A 84 8.35 -3.90 -14.98
CA LEU A 84 9.58 -4.57 -15.36
C LEU A 84 10.05 -4.01 -16.71
N PRO A 85 11.34 -3.65 -16.86
CA PRO A 85 11.91 -3.43 -18.19
C PRO A 85 11.89 -4.74 -19.00
N ASP A 86 11.74 -4.62 -20.32
CA ASP A 86 11.82 -5.74 -21.28
C ASP A 86 13.10 -6.57 -21.10
#